data_AF-A0A916NYT2-F1
#
_entry.id   AF-A0A916NYT2-F1
#
_cell.length_a   1.000
_cell.length_b   1.000
_cell.length_c   1.000
_cell.angle_alpha   90.00
_cell.angle_beta   90.00
_cell.angle_gamma   90.00
#
_symmetry.space_group_name_H-M   'P 1'
#
loop_
_entity.id
_entity.type
_entity.pdbx_description
1 polymer ?
#
loop_
_entity_poly.entity_id
_entity_poly.type
_entity_poly.pdbx_seq_one_letter_code
_entity_poly.pdbx_strand_id
1 'polypeptide(L)'
;MLQRITAVHLERLSERQQEKLRSWWVPQEGEYILFSGQEEMIYYLSGVDKGRSLPLLTIGQMMAYMAQQGHRPTIDSAWNEWIVKMPGFEAKAAELCDAMWDAMVAVL
;
A
#
# COMPACT_ATOMS: atom_id res chain seq x y z
N MET A 1 -1.70 15.78 7.18
CA MET A 1 -1.83 15.09 5.89
C MET A 1 -1.67 13.60 6.16
N LEU A 2 -2.58 12.74 5.72
CA LEU A 2 -2.41 11.28 5.89
C LEU A 2 -1.28 10.83 4.96
N GLN A 3 -0.26 10.16 5.51
CA GLN A 3 0.81 9.57 4.70
C GLN A 3 0.26 8.35 3.95
N ARG A 4 0.51 8.30 2.64
CA ARG A 4 0.10 7.24 1.72
C ARG A 4 1.19 6.97 0.68
N ILE A 5 1.15 5.78 0.10
CA ILE A 5 1.98 5.46 -1.07
C ILE A 5 1.60 6.34 -2.26
N THR A 6 2.56 6.55 -3.14
CA THR A 6 2.44 7.42 -4.31
C THR A 6 2.30 6.62 -5.60
N ALA A 7 1.97 7.27 -6.71
CA ALA A 7 1.99 6.63 -8.03
C ALA A 7 3.34 5.93 -8.33
N VAL A 8 4.47 6.57 -7.98
CA VAL A 8 5.83 6.03 -8.16
C VAL A 8 6.04 4.71 -7.41
N HIS A 9 5.44 4.58 -6.22
CA HIS A 9 5.50 3.32 -5.46
C HIS A 9 4.76 2.18 -6.16
N LEU A 10 3.63 2.47 -6.80
CA LEU A 10 2.84 1.49 -7.55
C LEU A 10 3.52 1.06 -8.86
N GLU A 11 4.22 1.98 -9.53
CA GLU A 11 4.99 1.68 -10.75
C GLU A 11 6.11 0.66 -10.52
N ARG A 12 6.60 0.53 -9.28
CA ARG A 12 7.62 -0.47 -8.90
C ARG A 12 7.05 -1.89 -8.81
N LEU A 13 5.72 -2.07 -8.80
CA LEU A 13 5.11 -3.39 -8.70
C LEU A 13 5.08 -4.11 -10.04
N SER A 14 5.41 -5.40 -10.03
CA SER A 14 5.11 -6.28 -11.16
C SER A 14 3.60 -6.41 -11.41
N GLU A 15 3.19 -6.79 -12.62
CA GLU A 15 1.76 -7.00 -12.95
C GLU A 15 1.07 -7.96 -11.97
N ARG A 16 1.74 -9.06 -11.60
CA ARG A 16 1.24 -10.03 -10.62
C ARG A 16 1.02 -9.39 -9.23
N GLN A 17 1.91 -8.51 -8.79
CA GLN A 17 1.75 -7.81 -7.51
C GLN A 17 0.64 -6.78 -7.56
N GLN A 18 0.48 -6.09 -8.69
CA GLN A 18 -0.65 -5.18 -8.92
C GLN A 18 -1.99 -5.91 -8.89
N GLU A 19 -2.09 -7.08 -9.54
CA GLU A 19 -3.28 -7.92 -9.50
C GLU A 19 -3.59 -8.41 -8.09
N LYS A 20 -2.58 -8.84 -7.34
CA LYS A 20 -2.76 -9.26 -5.95
C LYS A 20 -3.22 -8.09 -5.08
N LEU A 21 -2.66 -6.90 -5.26
CA LEU A 21 -3.10 -5.69 -4.59
C LEU A 21 -4.58 -5.38 -4.91
N ARG A 22 -4.98 -5.44 -6.19
CA ARG A 22 -6.39 -5.28 -6.60
C ARG A 22 -7.29 -6.32 -5.96
N SER A 23 -6.82 -7.55 -5.79
CA SER A 23 -7.61 -8.62 -5.15
C SER A 23 -7.87 -8.34 -3.67
N TRP A 24 -6.89 -7.75 -2.96
CA TRP A 24 -7.02 -7.37 -1.55
C TRP A 24 -7.82 -6.09 -1.35
N TRP A 25 -7.75 -5.18 -2.31
CA TRP A 25 -8.37 -3.86 -2.21
C TRP A 25 -9.90 -3.91 -2.31
N VAL A 26 -10.58 -3.29 -1.35
CA VAL A 26 -12.01 -3.00 -1.42
C VAL A 26 -12.16 -1.48 -1.50
N PRO A 27 -12.55 -0.91 -2.66
CA PRO A 27 -12.65 0.53 -2.85
C PRO A 27 -13.62 1.18 -1.85
N GLN A 28 -13.23 2.33 -1.32
CA GLN A 28 -14.08 3.18 -0.47
C GLN A 28 -14.13 4.61 -1.01
N GLU A 29 -15.24 5.30 -0.77
CA GLU A 29 -15.37 6.72 -1.10
C GLU A 29 -14.37 7.56 -0.30
N GLY A 30 -13.78 8.56 -0.94
CA GLY A 30 -12.71 9.38 -0.37
C GLY A 30 -11.31 8.76 -0.43
N GLU A 31 -11.17 7.49 -0.85
CA GLU A 31 -9.85 6.91 -1.15
C GLU A 31 -9.27 7.53 -2.42
N TYR A 32 -7.94 7.55 -2.48
CA TYR A 32 -7.22 7.98 -3.67
C TYR A 32 -6.73 6.76 -4.44
N ILE A 33 -6.74 6.86 -5.76
CA ILE A 33 -6.35 5.80 -6.68
C ILE A 33 -5.44 6.35 -7.77
N LEU A 34 -4.61 5.49 -8.32
CA LEU A 34 -3.97 5.69 -9.61
C LEU A 34 -4.87 5.07 -10.68
N PHE A 35 -5.43 5.88 -11.58
CA PHE A 35 -6.23 5.44 -12.71
C PHE A 35 -5.66 6.02 -14.00
N SER A 36 -5.29 5.15 -14.94
CA SER A 36 -4.71 5.56 -16.23
C SER A 36 -3.54 6.57 -16.12
N GLY A 37 -2.71 6.43 -15.09
CA GLY A 37 -1.55 7.29 -14.83
C GLY A 37 -1.88 8.61 -14.12
N GLN A 38 -3.13 8.83 -13.71
CA GLN A 38 -3.54 10.02 -12.97
C GLN A 38 -3.99 9.65 -11.55
N GLU A 39 -3.64 10.49 -10.59
CA GLU A 39 -4.16 10.36 -9.22
C GLU A 39 -5.55 10.96 -9.14
N GLU A 40 -6.52 10.16 -8.70
CA GLU A 40 -7.92 10.56 -8.58
C GLU A 40 -8.45 10.20 -7.19
N MET A 41 -9.42 10.96 -6.70
CA MET A 41 -10.18 10.59 -5.51
C MET A 41 -11.49 9.91 -5.92
N ILE A 42 -11.86 8.83 -5.25
CA ILE A 42 -13.13 8.15 -5.48
C ILE A 42 -14.26 8.98 -4.88
N TYR A 43 -15.07 9.59 -5.74
CA TYR A 43 -16.31 10.27 -5.33
C TYR A 43 -17.52 9.33 -5.30
N TYR A 44 -17.55 8.34 -6.19
CA TYR A 44 -18.66 7.39 -6.32
C TYR A 44 -18.12 5.98 -6.65
N LEU A 45 -18.53 4.99 -5.86
CA LEU A 45 -18.05 3.61 -6.04
C LEU A 45 -18.46 2.97 -7.38
N SER A 46 -19.61 3.35 -7.92
CA SER A 46 -20.13 2.81 -9.19
C SER A 46 -19.25 3.13 -10.40
N GLY A 47 -18.35 4.12 -10.29
CA GLY A 47 -17.41 4.50 -11.35
C GLY A 47 -16.04 3.84 -11.27
N VAL A 48 -15.76 3.02 -10.25
CA VAL A 48 -14.42 2.47 -10.03
C VAL A 48 -14.18 1.23 -10.89
N ASP A 49 -13.33 1.37 -11.91
CA ASP A 49 -12.80 0.23 -12.68
C ASP A 49 -11.59 -0.38 -11.97
N LYS A 50 -11.84 -1.37 -11.09
CA LYS A 50 -10.77 -2.07 -10.37
C LYS A 50 -9.71 -2.70 -11.28
N GLY A 51 -10.05 -3.08 -12.52
CA GLY A 51 -9.09 -3.68 -13.45
C GLY A 51 -8.04 -2.69 -13.93
N ARG A 52 -8.37 -1.40 -13.94
CA ARG A 52 -7.52 -0.30 -14.42
C ARG A 52 -7.04 0.64 -13.32
N SER A 53 -7.47 0.43 -12.09
CA SER A 53 -7.11 1.24 -10.93
C SER A 53 -6.20 0.50 -9.94
N LEU A 54 -5.39 1.25 -9.22
CA LEU A 54 -4.63 0.79 -8.06
C LEU A 54 -4.81 1.76 -6.90
N PRO A 55 -4.93 1.29 -5.65
CA PRO A 55 -5.17 2.18 -4.53
C PRO A 55 -3.90 2.87 -4.03
N LEU A 56 -3.99 4.16 -3.69
CA LEU A 56 -2.95 4.92 -3.00
C LEU A 56 -3.14 4.78 -1.49
N LEU A 57 -2.70 3.65 -0.97
CA LEU A 57 -2.88 3.21 0.41
C LEU A 57 -2.15 4.07 1.43
N THR A 58 -2.88 4.44 2.48
CA THR A 58 -2.33 4.92 3.74
C THR A 58 -1.65 3.80 4.54
N ILE A 59 -0.81 4.17 5.51
CA ILE A 59 -0.21 3.21 6.46
C ILE A 59 -1.27 2.34 7.13
N GLY A 60 -2.39 2.94 7.56
CA GLY A 60 -3.48 2.21 8.20
C GLY A 60 -4.10 1.14 7.30
N GLN A 61 -4.31 1.45 6.01
CA GLN A 61 -4.82 0.48 5.05
C GLN A 61 -3.80 -0.62 4.73
N MET A 62 -2.51 -0.28 4.60
CA MET A 62 -1.45 -1.27 4.40
C MET A 62 -1.41 -2.27 5.57
N MET A 63 -1.47 -1.76 6.82
CA MET A 63 -1.58 -2.62 8.01
C MET A 63 -2.83 -3.49 7.99
N ALA A 64 -3.98 -2.91 7.64
CA ALA A 64 -5.25 -3.64 7.62
C ALA A 64 -5.21 -4.79 6.60
N TYR A 65 -4.69 -4.55 5.39
CA TYR A 65 -4.57 -5.60 4.37
C TYR A 65 -3.60 -6.68 4.78
N MET A 66 -2.40 -6.33 5.26
CA MET A 66 -1.45 -7.33 5.75
C MET A 66 -2.06 -8.17 6.89
N ALA A 67 -2.74 -7.54 7.84
CA ALA A 67 -3.38 -8.22 8.96
C ALA A 67 -4.47 -9.20 8.53
N GLN A 68 -5.29 -8.84 7.53
CA GLN A 68 -6.31 -9.72 6.96
C GLN A 68 -5.70 -10.98 6.31
N GLN A 69 -4.47 -10.88 5.83
CA GLN A 69 -3.73 -11.99 5.21
C GLN A 69 -2.87 -12.77 6.23
N GLY A 70 -3.03 -12.48 7.53
CA GLY A 70 -2.27 -13.13 8.59
C GLY A 70 -0.87 -12.58 8.82
N HIS A 71 -0.49 -11.50 8.14
CA HIS A 71 0.78 -10.81 8.34
C HIS A 71 0.64 -9.71 9.40
N ARG A 72 1.46 -9.76 10.45
CA ARG A 72 1.46 -8.76 11.52
C ARG A 72 2.84 -8.10 11.61
N PRO A 73 3.05 -6.98 10.90
CA PRO A 73 4.32 -6.28 10.98
C PRO A 73 4.55 -5.74 12.39
N THR A 74 5.78 -5.83 12.87
CA THR A 74 6.24 -5.09 14.05
C THR A 74 6.95 -3.83 13.57
N ILE A 75 6.60 -2.69 14.16
CA ILE A 75 7.18 -1.40 13.81
C ILE A 75 8.10 -0.97 14.95
N ASP A 76 9.33 -0.59 14.60
CA ASP A 76 10.37 -0.11 15.49
C ASP A 76 11.06 1.11 14.86
N SER A 77 11.87 1.83 15.64
CA SER A 77 12.65 2.96 15.14
C SER A 77 14.04 2.96 15.75
N ALA A 78 15.07 3.02 14.91
CA ALA A 78 16.45 3.14 15.36
C ALA A 78 17.25 3.98 14.36
N TRP A 79 18.18 4.79 14.89
CA TRP A 79 19.19 5.49 14.10
C TRP A 79 18.58 6.37 12.98
N ASN A 80 17.45 7.03 13.29
CA ASN A 80 16.69 7.87 12.38
C ASN A 80 16.04 7.12 11.19
N GLU A 81 15.82 5.82 11.34
CA GLU A 81 15.06 4.99 10.41
C GLU A 81 13.88 4.30 11.11
N TRP A 82 12.82 4.12 10.36
CA TRP A 82 11.73 3.20 10.69
C TRP A 82 12.08 1.80 10.22
N ILE A 83 11.82 0.82 11.08
CA ILE A 83 12.10 -0.59 10.82
C ILE A 83 10.78 -1.34 10.90
N VAL A 84 10.40 -2.01 9.81
CA VAL A 84 9.20 -2.84 9.74
C VAL A 84 9.62 -4.30 9.59
N LYS A 85 9.30 -5.12 10.60
CA LYS A 85 9.72 -6.53 10.69
C LYS A 85 8.56 -7.47 10.47
N MET A 86 8.79 -8.51 9.68
CA MET A 86 7.89 -9.64 9.46
C MET A 86 8.69 -10.96 9.50
N PRO A 87 8.03 -12.13 9.61
CA PRO A 87 8.73 -13.41 9.57
C PRO A 87 9.57 -13.55 8.30
N GLY A 88 10.90 -13.56 8.44
CA GLY A 88 11.84 -13.70 7.32
C GLY A 88 12.10 -12.44 6.49
N PHE A 89 11.58 -11.27 6.89
CA PHE A 89 11.74 -10.03 6.14
C PHE A 89 11.85 -8.80 7.06
N GLU A 90 12.71 -7.85 6.70
CA GLU A 90 12.87 -6.56 7.39
C GLU A 90 13.03 -5.45 6.34
N ALA A 91 12.20 -4.41 6.44
CA ALA A 91 12.32 -3.18 5.65
C ALA A 91 12.74 -2.02 6.53
N LYS A 92 13.58 -1.13 5.97
CA LYS A 92 14.07 0.08 6.63
C LYS A 92 13.94 1.28 5.70
N ALA A 93 13.47 2.39 6.22
CA ALA A 93 13.46 3.65 5.50
C ALA A 93 13.42 4.84 6.47
N ALA A 94 13.81 6.02 5.98
CA ALA A 94 13.70 7.26 6.75
C ALA A 94 12.24 7.62 7.07
N GLU A 95 11.30 7.29 6.17
CA GLU A 95 9.87 7.46 6.39
C GLU A 95 9.16 6.13 6.68
N LEU A 96 8.24 6.15 7.65
CA LEU A 96 7.47 4.95 8.00
C LEU A 96 6.63 4.44 6.83
N CYS A 97 6.07 5.35 6.02
CA CYS A 97 5.26 4.97 4.87
C CYS A 97 6.04 4.14 3.86
N ASP A 98 7.31 4.49 3.61
CA ASP A 98 8.18 3.77 2.69
C ASP A 98 8.56 2.40 3.25
N ALA A 99 8.95 2.31 4.52
CA ALA A 99 9.27 1.04 5.17
C ALA A 99 8.05 0.10 5.22
N MET A 100 6.86 0.65 5.46
CA MET A 100 5.60 -0.08 5.43
C MET A 100 5.23 -0.56 4.03
N TRP A 101 5.51 0.25 3.01
CA TRP A 101 5.29 -0.14 1.62
C TRP A 101 6.21 -1.28 1.21
N ASP A 102 7.51 -1.18 1.49
CA ASP A 102 8.47 -2.24 1.18
C ASP A 102 8.11 -3.56 1.89
N ALA A 103 7.62 -3.49 3.14
CA ALA A 103 7.05 -4.64 3.83
C ALA A 103 5.82 -5.20 3.11
N MET A 104 4.87 -4.35 2.71
CA MET A 104 3.70 -4.80 1.98
C MET A 104 4.07 -5.45 0.62
N VAL A 105 5.03 -4.89 -0.11
CA VAL A 105 5.53 -5.46 -1.38
C VAL A 105 6.08 -6.87 -1.18
N ALA A 106 6.72 -7.16 -0.05
CA ALA A 106 7.25 -8.50 0.24
C ALA A 106 6.17 -9.58 0.40
N VAL A 107 4.92 -9.19 0.67
CA VAL A 107 3.78 -10.11 0.84
C VAL A 107 2.76 -10.04 -0.30
N LEU A 108 2.89 -9.07 -1.21
CA LEU A 108 2.21 -9.04 -2.52
C LEU A 108 2.90 -10.03 -3.47
#